data_AF-A0A820WYV1-F1
#
_entry.id   AF-A0A820WYV1-F1
#
_cell.length_a   1.000
_cell.length_b   1.000
_cell.length_c   1.000
_cell.angle_alpha   90.00
_cell.angle_beta   90.00
_cell.angle_gamma   90.00
#
_symmetry.space_group_name_H-M   'P 1'
#
loop_
_entity.id
_entity.type
_entity.pdbx_description
1 polymer ?
#
loop_
_entity_poly.entity_id
_entity_poly.type
_entity_poly.pdbx_seq_one_letter_code
_entity_poly.pdbx_strand_id
1 'polypeptide(L)' 'STESVEELFVVLCLNKTIKDLILSNCGLRQDFCTRFAPHLPAASIENIDLSNNALEDK' A
#
# COMPACT_ATOMS: atom_id res chain seq x y z
N SER A 1 3.42 -9.83 8.39
CA SER A 1 2.79 -9.60 9.70
C SER A 1 2.17 -8.21 9.69
N THR A 2 1.36 -7.83 10.67
CA THR A 2 0.85 -6.44 10.79
C THR A 2 1.99 -5.41 10.89
N GLU A 3 3.11 -5.81 11.48
CA GLU A 3 4.34 -5.02 11.60
C GLU A 3 4.88 -4.54 10.24
N SER A 4 4.90 -5.40 9.22
CA SER A 4 5.38 -5.05 7.88
C SER A 4 4.52 -3.98 7.19
N VAL A 5 3.24 -3.87 7.54
CA VAL A 5 2.33 -2.85 7.00
C VAL A 5 2.57 -1.49 7.65
N GLU A 6 2.83 -1.49 8.96
CA GLU A 6 3.16 -0.27 9.71
C GLU A 6 4.52 0.30 9.30
N GLU A 7 5.52 -0.55 9.07
CA GLU A 7 6.83 -0.14 8.54
C GLU A 7 6.71 0.46 7.13
N LEU A 8 5.95 -0.17 6.24
CA LEU A 8 5.69 0.35 4.90
C LEU A 8 4.99 1.72 4.97
N PHE A 9 4.04 1.88 5.89
CA PHE A 9 3.38 3.16 6.13
C PHE A 9 4.37 4.25 6.56
N VAL A 10 5.26 3.97 7.52
CA VAL A 10 6.29 4.93 7.96
C VAL A 10 7.14 5.40 6.78
N VAL A 11 7.54 4.47 5.91
CA VAL A 11 8.33 4.80 4.71
C VAL A 11 7.55 5.73 3.77
N LEU A 12 6.28 5.45 3.48
CA LEU A 12 5.47 6.27 2.57
C LEU A 12 5.11 7.63 3.15
N CYS A 13 4.92 7.74 4.47
CA CYS A 13 4.65 9.02 5.12
C CYS A 13 5.88 9.94 5.12
N LEU A 14 7.07 9.38 5.37
CA LEU A 14 8.33 10.12 5.41
C LEU A 14 8.89 10.41 4.02
N ASN A 15 8.57 9.58 3.03
CA ASN A 15 9.05 9.74 1.68
C ASN A 15 8.08 10.57 0.82
N LYS A 16 8.49 11.78 0.46
CA LYS A 16 7.72 12.70 -0.40
C LYS A 16 8.11 12.62 -1.89
N THR A 17 8.97 11.68 -2.28
CA THR A 17 9.49 11.57 -3.65
C THR A 17 9.05 10.32 -4.37
N ILE A 18 8.53 9.30 -3.67
CA ILE A 18 7.95 8.11 -4.29
C ILE A 18 6.74 8.52 -5.12
N LYS A 19 6.83 8.23 -6.42
CA LYS A 19 5.75 8.40 -7.40
C LYS A 19 5.10 7.08 -7.77
N ASP A 20 5.87 5.99 -7.77
CA ASP A 20 5.39 4.67 -8.14
C ASP A 20 5.49 3.72 -6.93
N LEU A 21 4.35 3.18 -6.51
CA LEU A 21 4.28 2.17 -5.46
C LEU A 21 3.87 0.83 -6.06
N ILE A 22 4.83 -0.09 -6.17
CA ILE A 22 4.63 -1.41 -6.76
C ILE A 22 4.55 -2.46 -5.65
N LEU A 23 3.36 -2.99 -5.43
CA LEU A 23 3.07 -4.06 -4.45
C LEU A 23 2.42 -5.28 -5.15
N SER A 24 2.84 -5.55 -6.39
CA SER A 24 2.36 -6.70 -7.15
C SER A 24 2.79 -8.02 -6.51
N ASN A 25 1.89 -8.99 -6.44
CA ASN A 25 2.16 -10.35 -5.93
C ASN A 25 2.70 -10.37 -4.48
N CYS A 26 2.25 -9.44 -3.63
CA CYS A 26 2.64 -9.35 -2.23
C CYS A 26 1.75 -10.16 -1.27
N GLY A 27 0.77 -10.90 -1.80
CA GLY A 27 -0.19 -11.66 -0.98
C GLY A 27 -1.16 -10.77 -0.21
N LEU A 28 -1.38 -9.54 -0.68
CA LEU A 28 -2.30 -8.58 -0.06
C LEU A 28 -3.74 -9.08 -0.18
N ARG A 29 -4.54 -8.68 0.81
CA ARG A 29 -5.97 -8.98 0.91
C ARG A 29 -6.77 -7.68 1.09
N GLN A 30 -8.09 -7.76 1.00
CA GLN A 30 -9.00 -6.62 1.16
C GLN A 30 -8.69 -5.76 2.40
N ASP A 31 -8.42 -6.41 3.54
CA ASP A 31 -8.15 -5.76 4.82
C ASP A 31 -6.94 -4.82 4.78
N PHE A 32 -5.92 -5.15 3.98
CA PHE A 32 -4.79 -4.28 3.71
C PHE A 32 -5.26 -3.00 3.02
N CYS A 33 -6.03 -3.09 1.93
CA CYS A 33 -6.53 -1.91 1.21
C CYS A 33 -7.39 -1.02 2.10
N THR A 34 -8.25 -1.58 2.94
CA THR A 34 -9.10 -0.82 3.86
C THR A 34 -8.29 -0.09 4.93
N ARG A 35 -7.22 -0.71 5.44
CA ARG A 35 -6.27 -0.06 6.37
C ARG A 35 -5.38 0.96 5.67
N PHE A 36 -5.01 0.72 4.42
CA PHE A 36 -4.02 1.50 3.68
C PHE A 36 -4.61 2.75 3.01
N ALA A 37 -5.82 2.65 2.45
CA ALA A 37 -6.47 3.72 1.68
C ALA A 37 -6.59 5.08 2.40
N PRO A 38 -6.95 5.15 3.70
CA PRO A 38 -7.02 6.43 4.42
C PRO A 38 -5.67 7.16 4.54
N HIS A 39 -4.56 6.46 4.33
CA HIS A 39 -3.21 6.95 4.55
C HIS A 39 -2.44 7.31 3.27
N LEU A 40 -3.02 7.01 2.11
CA LEU A 40 -2.52 7.43 0.80
C LEU A 40 -2.43 8.95 0.54
N PRO A 41 -3.24 9.86 1.13
CA PRO A 41 -3.32 11.23 0.63
C PRO A 41 -2.20 12.20 1.07
N ALA A 42 -1.06 11.71 1.56
CA ALA A 42 0.08 12.56 1.95
C ALA A 42 1.38 12.28 1.16
N ALA A 43 1.36 11.30 0.26
CA ALA A 43 2.53 10.89 -0.52
C ALA A 43 2.37 11.32 -1.99
N SER A 44 3.46 11.66 -2.65
CA SER A 44 3.51 12.15 -4.03
C SER A 44 3.28 11.04 -5.07
N ILE A 45 2.49 10.04 -4.71
CA ILE A 45 2.30 8.80 -5.45
C ILE A 45 1.35 9.06 -6.62
N GLU A 46 1.84 8.82 -7.83
CA GLU A 46 1.14 8.96 -9.10
C GLU A 46 0.61 7.60 -9.58
N ASN A 47 1.34 6.51 -9.35
CA ASN A 47 0.95 5.16 -9.77
C ASN A 47 1.04 4.15 -8.62
N ILE A 48 0.04 3.27 -8.55
CA ILE A 48 0.00 2.16 -7.61
C ILE A 48 -0.30 0.87 -8.37
N ASP A 49 0.57 -0.12 -8.25
CA ASP A 49 0.36 -1.45 -8.79
C ASP A 49 0.08 -2.43 -7.63
N LEU A 50 -1.16 -2.91 -7.58
CA LEU A 50 -1.60 -3.95 -6.63
C LEU A 50 -1.95 -5.27 -7.35
N SER A 51 -1.51 -5.47 -8.58
CA SER A 51 -1.81 -6.66 -9.37
C SER A 51 -1.36 -7.95 -8.69
N ASN A 52 -1.97 -9.08 -9.07
CA ASN A 52 -1.64 -10.41 -8.51
C ASN A 52 -1.82 -10.51 -6.98
N ASN A 53 -2.71 -9.72 -6.39
CA ASN A 53 -3.12 -9.83 -4.99
C ASN A 53 -4.58 -10.33 -4.89
N ALA A 54 -4.95 -10.86 -3.73
CA ALA A 54 -6.28 -11.40 -3.45
C ALA A 54 -7.20 -10.32 -2.84
N LEU A 55 -7.44 -9.24 -3.58
CA LEU A 55 -8.21 -8.06 -3.16
C LEU A 55 -9.71 -8.17 -3.43
N GLU A 56 -10.25 -9.37 -3.55
CA GLU A 56 -11.69 -9.56 -3.74
C GLU A 56 -12.35 -9.85 -2.39
N ASP A 57 -13.48 -9.20 -2.13
CA ASP A 57 -14.39 -9.58 -1.05
C ASP A 57 -14.96 -10.97 -1.36
N LYS A 58 -14.78 -11.91 -0.43
CA LYS A 58 -15.60 -13.12 -0.37
C LYS A 58 -16.80 -12.90 0.53
#